data_AF-X8DYD1-F1
#
_entry.id   AF-X8DYD1-F1
#
_cell.length_a   1.000
_cell.length_b   1.000
_cell.length_c   1.000
_cell.angle_alpha   90.00
_cell.angle_beta   90.00
_cell.angle_gamma   90.00
#
_symmetry.space_group_name_H-M   'P 1'
#
loop_
_entity.id
_entity.type
_entity.pdbx_description
1 polymer ?
#
loop_
_entity_poly.entity_id
_entity_poly.type
_entity_poly.pdbx_seq_one_letter_code
_entity_poly.pdbx_strand_id
1 'polypeptide(L)'
;MYTHADALAKVRELEQTGQEAFAWVGLHEPDEHQMQDVADVFGLHPLAAEDAVVAHQRPKLERYDETLFLVLKTVKYVPHDSVVLARQIVETGQVMVFVGKDFVVTVRHGEHGGLADVRKRMEADPDHLRLGRTR
;
A
#
# COMPACT_ATOMS: atom_id res chain seq x y z
N MET A 1 12.20 13.05 11.67
CA MET A 1 11.01 12.29 11.24
C MET A 1 11.01 12.39 9.73
N TYR A 2 11.28 11.31 8.99
CA TYR A 2 11.31 11.37 7.53
C TYR A 2 9.87 11.44 7.02
N THR A 3 9.54 12.50 6.27
CA THR A 3 8.22 12.64 5.65
C THR A 3 8.16 11.83 4.35
N HIS A 4 6.97 11.53 3.85
CA HIS A 4 6.82 10.83 2.56
C HIS A 4 7.39 11.64 1.38
N ALA A 5 7.38 12.97 1.48
CA ALA A 5 8.03 13.87 0.53
C ALA A 5 9.57 13.73 0.55
N ASP A 6 10.18 13.61 1.72
CA ASP A 6 11.63 13.40 1.85
C ASP A 6 12.06 12.07 1.21
N ALA A 7 11.21 11.04 1.30
CA ALA A 7 11.49 9.74 0.69
C ALA A 7 11.56 9.84 -0.84
N LEU A 8 10.60 10.53 -1.48
CA LEU A 8 10.60 10.72 -2.93
C LEU A 8 11.75 11.64 -3.39
N ALA A 9 12.07 12.68 -2.62
CA ALA A 9 13.22 13.54 -2.89
C ALA A 9 14.53 12.74 -2.85
N LYS A 10 14.67 11.80 -1.91
CA LYS A 10 15.86 10.94 -1.84
C LYS A 10 15.97 9.99 -3.02
N VAL A 11 14.86 9.44 -3.50
CA VAL A 11 14.85 8.60 -4.71
C VAL A 11 15.37 9.40 -5.91
N ARG A 12 14.87 10.62 -6.12
CA ARG A 12 15.32 11.50 -7.21
C ARG A 12 16.81 11.83 -7.13
N GLU A 13 17.35 12.06 -5.93
CA GLU A 13 18.78 12.27 -5.71
C GLU A 13 19.61 11.04 -6.12
N LEU A 14 19.19 9.84 -5.72
CA LEU A 14 19.86 8.59 -6.07
C LEU A 14 19.81 8.34 -7.58
N GLU A 15 18.69 8.63 -8.23
CA GLU A 15 18.55 8.49 -9.69
C GLU A 15 19.49 9.43 -10.46
N GLN A 16 19.73 10.65 -9.97
CA GLN A 16 20.71 11.57 -10.56
C GLN A 16 22.14 11.00 -10.51
N THR A 17 22.43 10.12 -9.57
CA THR A 17 23.71 9.41 -9.46
C THR A 17 23.76 8.11 -10.28
N GLY A 18 22.71 7.79 -11.04
CA GLY A 18 22.59 6.58 -11.85
C GLY A 18 22.18 5.33 -11.07
N GLN A 19 21.74 5.48 -9.82
CA GLN A 19 21.24 4.37 -9.01
C GLN A 19 19.74 4.19 -9.19
N GLU A 20 19.29 2.95 -9.31
CA GLU A 20 17.86 2.63 -9.32
C GLU A 20 17.34 2.63 -7.88
N ALA A 21 16.30 3.41 -7.61
CA ALA A 21 15.66 3.50 -6.30
C ALA A 21 14.15 3.68 -6.45
N PHE A 22 13.40 3.36 -5.41
CA PHE A 22 11.97 3.68 -5.31
C PHE A 22 11.59 3.93 -3.85
N ALA A 23 10.52 4.70 -3.62
CA ALA A 23 10.01 4.99 -2.29
C ALA A 23 8.89 4.01 -1.92
N TRP A 24 9.00 3.32 -0.77
CA TRP A 24 7.91 2.48 -0.27
C TRP A 24 7.25 3.07 0.97
N VAL A 25 6.09 3.69 0.79
CA VAL A 25 5.26 4.26 1.85
C VAL A 25 4.19 3.27 2.33
N GLY A 26 4.03 3.16 3.64
CA GLY A 26 2.99 2.35 4.27
C GLY A 26 2.13 3.20 5.21
N LEU A 27 0.82 3.19 4.96
CA LEU A 27 -0.21 3.92 5.71
C LEU A 27 -1.15 2.89 6.37
N HIS A 28 -1.63 3.24 7.56
CA HIS A 28 -2.64 2.47 8.27
C HIS A 28 -3.80 3.40 8.58
N GLU A 29 -4.97 3.09 8.01
CA GLU A 29 -6.22 3.83 8.18
C GLU A 29 -6.02 5.37 8.07
N PRO A 30 -5.42 5.86 6.95
CA PRO A 30 -5.17 7.29 6.81
C PRO A 30 -6.48 8.06 6.72
N ASP A 31 -6.49 9.25 7.31
CA ASP A 31 -7.58 10.21 7.09
C ASP A 31 -7.47 10.89 5.71
N GLU A 32 -8.49 11.69 5.38
CA GLU A 32 -8.58 12.41 4.11
C GLU A 32 -7.38 13.35 3.89
N HIS A 33 -6.93 14.04 4.92
CA HIS A 33 -5.80 14.97 4.82
C HIS A 33 -4.50 14.23 4.53
N GLN A 34 -4.23 13.15 5.28
CA GLN A 34 -3.05 12.32 5.09
C GLN A 34 -3.02 11.70 3.69
N MET A 35 -4.17 11.24 3.20
CA MET A 35 -4.25 10.63 1.88
C MET A 35 -4.13 11.68 0.77
N GLN A 36 -4.64 12.90 0.97
CA GLN A 36 -4.47 14.01 0.04
C GLN A 36 -3.00 14.43 -0.06
N ASP A 37 -2.29 14.56 1.05
CA ASP A 37 -0.85 14.87 1.06
C ASP A 37 -0.05 13.83 0.25
N VAL A 38 -0.40 12.55 0.42
CA VAL A 38 0.22 11.45 -0.32
C VAL A 38 -0.14 11.50 -1.81
N ALA A 39 -1.39 11.81 -2.14
CA ALA A 39 -1.81 11.98 -3.52
C ALA A 39 -1.06 13.10 -4.22
N ASP A 40 -0.88 14.24 -3.57
CA ASP A 40 -0.15 15.39 -4.10
C ASP A 40 1.34 15.09 -4.31
N VAL A 41 1.97 14.38 -3.36
CA VAL A 41 3.40 14.03 -3.44
C VAL A 41 3.67 13.01 -4.55
N PHE A 42 2.83 11.99 -4.68
CA PHE A 42 3.05 10.87 -5.60
C PHE A 42 2.26 10.96 -6.91
N GLY A 43 1.45 12.01 -7.09
CA GLY A 43 0.61 12.20 -8.27
C GLY A 43 -0.49 11.14 -8.40
N LEU A 44 -1.09 10.73 -7.28
CA LEU A 44 -2.17 9.74 -7.29
C LEU A 44 -3.46 10.38 -7.82
N HIS A 45 -4.24 9.61 -8.57
CA HIS A 45 -5.52 10.09 -9.08
C HIS A 45 -6.49 10.38 -7.91
N PRO A 46 -7.20 11.53 -7.89
CA PRO A 46 -8.06 11.93 -6.76
C PRO A 46 -9.10 10.88 -6.38
N LEU A 47 -9.79 10.27 -7.36
CA LEU A 47 -10.77 9.20 -7.09
C LEU A 47 -10.14 7.96 -6.44
N ALA A 48 -8.89 7.63 -6.79
CA ALA A 48 -8.21 6.48 -6.21
C ALA A 48 -7.73 6.78 -4.77
N ALA A 49 -7.37 8.04 -4.50
CA ALA A 49 -7.08 8.52 -3.14
C ALA A 49 -8.35 8.52 -2.26
N GLU A 50 -9.49 8.98 -2.79
CA GLU A 50 -10.78 8.93 -2.09
C GLU A 50 -11.18 7.47 -1.75
N ASP A 51 -11.06 6.56 -2.72
CA ASP A 51 -11.27 5.13 -2.52
C ASP A 51 -10.37 4.55 -1.40
N ALA A 52 -9.14 5.09 -1.27
CA ALA A 52 -8.20 4.69 -0.25
C ALA A 52 -8.59 5.14 1.16
N VAL A 53 -9.34 6.24 1.29
CA VAL A 53 -9.87 6.74 2.57
C VAL A 53 -11.15 5.99 2.95
N VAL A 54 -12.11 5.90 2.01
CA VAL A 54 -13.43 5.28 2.26
C VAL A 54 -13.31 3.78 2.52
N ALA A 55 -12.31 3.13 1.94
CA ALA A 55 -12.08 1.70 2.03
C ALA A 55 -13.28 0.88 1.51
N HIS A 56 -13.38 -0.37 1.96
CA HIS A 56 -14.42 -1.35 1.60
C HIS A 56 -14.64 -1.68 0.10
N GLN A 57 -13.86 -1.09 -0.79
CA GLN A 57 -13.82 -1.38 -2.22
C GLN A 57 -13.76 -2.89 -2.52
N ARG A 58 -14.41 -3.29 -3.62
CA ARG A 58 -14.26 -4.65 -4.16
C ARG A 58 -12.83 -4.84 -4.68
N PRO A 59 -12.25 -6.06 -4.62
CA PRO A 59 -10.98 -6.33 -5.26
C PRO A 59 -10.99 -5.91 -6.72
N LYS A 60 -9.99 -5.13 -7.13
CA LYS A 60 -9.87 -4.56 -8.47
C LYS A 60 -8.41 -4.24 -8.79
N LEU A 61 -8.11 -4.16 -10.09
CA LEU A 61 -6.86 -3.59 -10.61
C LEU A 61 -7.24 -2.55 -11.65
N GLU A 62 -6.85 -1.31 -11.43
CA GLU A 62 -7.11 -0.17 -12.30
C GLU A 62 -5.80 0.52 -12.66
N ARG A 63 -5.74 1.11 -13.85
CA ARG A 63 -4.61 1.94 -14.29
C ARG A 63 -5.09 3.38 -14.42
N TYR A 64 -4.41 4.27 -13.71
CA TYR A 64 -4.58 5.72 -13.80
C TYR A 64 -3.28 6.31 -14.32
N ASP A 65 -3.27 6.68 -15.60
CA ASP A 65 -2.07 7.14 -16.31
C ASP A 65 -0.91 6.13 -16.15
N GLU A 66 0.14 6.51 -15.43
CA GLU A 66 1.32 5.67 -15.17
C GLU A 66 1.30 4.99 -13.79
N THR A 67 0.18 5.10 -13.05
CA THR A 67 0.00 4.48 -11.73
C THR A 67 -0.98 3.30 -11.82
N LEU A 68 -0.59 2.16 -11.24
CA LEU A 68 -1.49 1.03 -11.01
C LEU A 68 -2.10 1.12 -9.61
N PHE A 69 -3.40 0.90 -9.52
CA PHE A 69 -4.16 0.83 -8.26
C PHE A 69 -4.75 -0.57 -8.08
N LEU A 70 -4.31 -1.28 -7.05
CA LEU A 70 -4.74 -2.62 -6.71
C LEU A 70 -5.46 -2.63 -5.36
N VAL A 71 -6.64 -3.24 -5.31
CA VAL A 71 -7.37 -3.50 -4.06
C VAL A 71 -7.40 -5.00 -3.79
N LEU A 72 -6.97 -5.40 -2.60
CA LEU A 72 -6.98 -6.77 -2.09
C LEU A 72 -7.83 -6.84 -0.81
N LYS A 73 -8.61 -7.91 -0.67
CA LYS A 73 -9.26 -8.25 0.61
C LYS A 73 -8.38 -9.21 1.37
N THR A 74 -8.20 -8.95 2.66
CA THR A 74 -7.53 -9.85 3.58
C THR A 74 -8.58 -10.55 4.43
N VAL A 75 -8.35 -11.82 4.72
CA VAL A 75 -9.30 -12.68 5.43
C VAL A 75 -8.53 -13.46 6.48
N LYS A 76 -8.97 -13.39 7.74
CA LYS A 76 -8.38 -14.16 8.84
C LYS A 76 -9.47 -14.97 9.52
N TYR A 77 -9.19 -16.26 9.69
CA TYR A 77 -10.04 -17.15 10.47
C TYR A 77 -9.76 -16.95 11.97
N VAL A 78 -10.80 -16.76 12.77
CA VAL A 78 -10.69 -16.65 14.22
C VAL A 78 -11.24 -17.92 14.86
N PRO A 79 -10.41 -18.77 15.49
CA PRO A 79 -10.89 -19.97 16.18
C PRO A 79 -11.93 -19.62 17.24
N HIS A 80 -13.04 -20.35 17.28
CA HIS A 80 -14.06 -20.24 18.33
C HIS A 80 -14.40 -21.65 18.85
N ASP A 81 -14.54 -21.78 20.17
CA ASP A 81 -14.80 -23.06 20.86
C ASP A 81 -16.22 -23.62 20.63
N SER A 82 -17.12 -22.89 19.97
CA SER A 82 -18.49 -23.35 19.73
C SER A 82 -18.98 -23.03 18.32
N VAL A 83 -19.13 -24.09 17.52
CA VAL A 83 -19.60 -24.11 16.13
C VAL A 83 -21.07 -23.64 16.01
N VAL A 84 -21.80 -23.52 17.12
CA VAL A 84 -23.25 -23.21 17.15
C VAL A 84 -23.55 -21.70 17.23
N LEU A 85 -22.59 -20.86 17.62
CA LEU A 85 -22.72 -19.38 17.66
C LEU A 85 -21.95 -18.66 16.53
N ALA A 86 -21.39 -19.44 15.60
CA ALA A 86 -20.32 -19.06 14.71
C ALA A 86 -20.80 -18.24 13.48
N ARG A 87 -21.51 -17.13 13.69
CA ARG A 87 -21.93 -16.22 12.59
C ARG A 87 -20.88 -15.17 12.22
N GLN A 88 -19.78 -15.07 12.98
CA GLN A 88 -18.65 -14.18 12.70
C GLN A 88 -17.32 -14.91 12.98
N ILE A 89 -16.95 -15.86 12.11
CA ILE A 89 -15.71 -16.66 12.23
C ILE A 89 -14.56 -16.04 11.42
N VAL A 90 -14.79 -14.87 10.82
CA VAL A 90 -13.91 -14.27 9.83
C VAL A 90 -13.79 -12.78 10.11
N GLU A 91 -12.56 -12.34 10.34
CA GLU A 91 -12.20 -10.93 10.31
C GLU A 91 -11.71 -10.60 8.89
N THR A 92 -12.21 -9.50 8.34
CA THR A 92 -11.84 -9.04 7.00
C THR A 92 -11.15 -7.70 7.08
N GLY A 93 -10.09 -7.52 6.31
CA GLY A 93 -9.42 -6.24 6.11
C GLY A 93 -9.30 -5.90 4.63
N GLN A 94 -8.66 -4.78 4.36
CA GLN A 94 -8.37 -4.34 3.00
C GLN A 94 -6.95 -3.81 2.89
N VAL A 95 -6.28 -4.22 1.83
CA VAL A 95 -4.98 -3.70 1.42
C VAL A 95 -5.16 -3.04 0.07
N MET A 96 -4.72 -1.80 -0.04
CA MET A 96 -4.68 -1.07 -1.29
C MET A 96 -3.24 -0.74 -1.63
N VAL A 97 -2.86 -0.90 -2.89
CA VAL A 97 -1.50 -0.73 -3.37
C VAL A 97 -1.50 0.18 -4.58
N PHE A 98 -0.74 1.27 -4.51
CA PHE A 98 -0.42 2.13 -5.63
C PHE A 98 1.01 1.82 -6.06
N VAL A 99 1.20 1.56 -7.35
CA VAL A 99 2.53 1.32 -7.94
C VAL A 99 2.73 2.33 -9.06
N GLY A 100 3.70 3.22 -8.87
CA GLY A 100 4.18 4.11 -9.90
C GLY A 100 5.59 3.72 -10.34
N LYS A 101 6.20 4.55 -11.20
CA LYS A 101 7.54 4.32 -11.73
C LYS A 101 8.62 4.20 -10.65
N ASP A 102 8.54 5.05 -9.63
CA ASP A 102 9.56 5.25 -8.61
C ASP A 102 8.98 5.19 -7.18
N PHE A 103 7.77 4.65 -7.03
CA PHE A 103 7.13 4.50 -5.73
C PHE A 103 6.18 3.31 -5.62
N VAL A 104 6.01 2.86 -4.39
CA VAL A 104 4.94 1.97 -3.95
C VAL A 104 4.29 2.57 -2.71
N VAL A 105 2.98 2.84 -2.75
CA VAL A 105 2.20 3.24 -1.57
C VAL A 105 1.27 2.10 -1.19
N THR A 106 1.28 1.71 0.08
CA THR A 106 0.41 0.69 0.63
C THR A 106 -0.50 1.28 1.70
N VAL A 107 -1.81 1.11 1.57
CA VAL A 107 -2.84 1.57 2.53
C VAL A 107 -3.52 0.34 3.12
N ARG A 108 -3.60 0.28 4.45
CA ARG A 108 -4.21 -0.83 5.17
C ARG A 108 -5.42 -0.35 5.97
N HIS A 109 -6.51 -1.11 5.89
CA HIS A 109 -7.69 -0.95 6.72
C HIS A 109 -7.98 -2.25 7.46
N GLY A 110 -8.23 -2.14 8.76
CA GLY A 110 -8.39 -3.26 9.69
C GLY A 110 -7.08 -3.86 10.19
N GLU A 111 -7.19 -4.54 11.34
CA GLU A 111 -6.09 -5.18 12.09
C GLU A 111 -5.42 -6.36 11.36
N HIS A 112 -5.96 -6.77 10.22
CA HIS A 112 -5.64 -8.04 9.57
C HIS A 112 -5.05 -7.84 8.19
N GLY A 113 -3.74 -7.60 8.14
CA GLY A 113 -2.97 -7.64 6.91
C GLY A 113 -1.53 -7.99 7.22
N GLY A 114 -1.11 -9.23 6.92
CA GLY A 114 0.25 -9.74 7.12
C GLY A 114 1.34 -9.04 6.27
N LEU A 115 1.09 -7.82 5.83
CA LEU A 115 2.01 -7.01 5.05
C LEU A 115 3.25 -6.61 5.84
N ALA A 116 3.21 -6.58 7.16
CA ALA A 116 4.40 -6.33 7.97
C ALA A 116 5.47 -7.41 7.72
N ASP A 117 5.07 -8.68 7.64
CA ASP A 117 6.00 -9.79 7.37
C ASP A 117 6.39 -9.84 5.89
N VAL A 118 5.48 -9.48 4.98
CA VAL A 118 5.82 -9.32 3.55
C VAL A 118 6.86 -8.22 3.36
N ARG A 119 6.68 -7.07 4.02
CA ARG A 119 7.64 -5.96 4.01
C ARG A 119 8.98 -6.40 4.56
N LYS A 120 9.02 -7.03 5.73
CA LYS A 120 10.28 -7.55 6.32
C LYS A 120 10.99 -8.52 5.37
N ARG A 121 10.24 -9.40 4.70
CA ARG A 121 10.81 -10.34 3.72
C ARG A 121 11.35 -9.62 2.49
N MET A 122 10.66 -8.59 1.99
CA MET A 122 11.15 -7.78 0.87
C MET A 122 12.39 -6.97 1.29
N GLU A 123 12.39 -6.36 2.47
CA GLU A 123 13.53 -5.62 3.02
C GLU A 123 14.75 -6.52 3.30
N ALA A 124 14.53 -7.80 3.63
CA ALA A 124 15.58 -8.79 3.84
C ALA A 124 16.19 -9.35 2.54
N ASP A 125 15.57 -9.09 1.39
CA ASP A 125 16.01 -9.58 0.08
C ASP A 125 16.13 -8.42 -0.93
N PRO A 126 17.33 -7.83 -1.07
CA PRO A 126 17.57 -6.72 -1.98
C PRO A 126 17.26 -7.05 -3.44
N ASP A 127 17.41 -8.30 -3.88
CA ASP A 127 17.17 -8.69 -5.27
C ASP A 127 15.69 -8.67 -5.61
N HIS A 128 14.83 -8.99 -4.63
CA HIS A 128 13.39 -8.84 -4.77
C HIS A 128 12.95 -7.37 -4.82
N LEU A 129 13.61 -6.47 -4.08
CA LEU A 129 13.30 -5.03 -4.14
C LEU A 129 13.65 -4.41 -5.50
N ARG A 130 14.67 -4.94 -6.20
CA ARG A 130 15.05 -4.46 -7.54
C ARG A 130 13.96 -4.68 -8.59
N LEU A 131 13.02 -5.60 -8.35
CA LEU A 131 11.87 -5.85 -9.24
C LEU A 131 10.75 -4.81 -9.11
N GLY A 132 10.79 -3.97 -8.07
CA GLY A 132 9.73 -2.99 -7.79
C GLY A 132 9.61 -1.89 -8.84
N ARG A 133 10.65 -1.65 -9.65
CA ARG A 133 10.62 -0.64 -10.71
C ARG A 133 9.92 -1.20 -11.94
N THR A 134 8.67 -0.79 -12.16
CA THR A 134 7.96 -1.04 -13.42
C THR A 134 8.62 -0.24 -14.55
N ARG A 135 9.07 -0.93 -15.60
CA ARG A 135 9.66 -0.33 -16.82
C ARG A 135 8.61 0.37 -17.66
#